data_AF-A0A7S3AP91-F1
#
_entry.id   AF-A0A7S3AP91-F1
#
_cell.length_a   1.000
_cell.length_b   1.000
_cell.length_c   1.000
_cell.angle_alpha   90.00
_cell.angle_beta   90.00
_cell.angle_gamma   90.00
#
_symmetry.space_group_name_H-M   'P 1'
#
loop_
_entity.id
_entity.type
_entity.pdbx_description
1 polymer ?
#
loop_
_entity_poly.entity_id
_entity_poly.type
_entity_poly.pdbx_seq_one_letter_code
_entity_poly.pdbx_strand_id
1 'polypeptide(L)'
;GLNGAPAAASRQLLTDILRGEWDYKGHVISDCDTISAIHTAYHYTSSVLEAAAAALQAGGDLNCGPEYSLLPLALRSGLVSPQSIDTAVSRLLRSRILTGDLDQGPTADPYADIPLSVVDSAPHRALAEQLSRESVVLLKNGGGFPLMPNMATLAAKGAAAEME
;
A
#
# COMPACT_ATOMS: atom_id res chain seq x y z
N GLY A 1 12.08 -5.87 -12.78
CA GLY A 1 11.29 -4.88 -13.55
C GLY A 1 10.51 -5.58 -14.63
N LEU A 2 9.46 -4.94 -15.15
CA LEU A 2 8.70 -5.43 -16.32
C LEU A 2 9.28 -4.77 -17.57
N ASN A 3 9.62 -5.55 -18.59
CA ASN A 3 10.19 -5.05 -19.85
C ASN A 3 11.40 -4.11 -19.67
N GLY A 4 12.24 -4.36 -18.67
CA GLY A 4 13.46 -3.57 -18.40
C GLY A 4 13.29 -2.35 -17.50
N ALA A 5 12.07 -1.98 -17.11
CA ALA A 5 11.83 -0.86 -16.20
C ALA A 5 11.37 -1.33 -14.80
N PRO A 6 11.92 -0.79 -13.69
CA PRO A 6 11.31 -0.91 -12.38
C PRO A 6 9.88 -0.36 -12.38
N ALA A 7 8.96 -0.98 -11.65
CA ALA A 7 7.54 -0.57 -11.66
C ALA A 7 7.35 0.89 -11.23
N ALA A 8 8.09 1.32 -10.19
CA ALA A 8 8.06 2.70 -9.69
C ALA A 8 8.62 3.73 -10.68
N ALA A 9 9.39 3.31 -11.69
CA ALA A 9 9.93 4.17 -12.75
C ALA A 9 9.29 3.90 -14.13
N SER A 10 8.19 3.15 -14.18
CA SER A 10 7.56 2.74 -15.43
C SER A 10 6.43 3.68 -15.84
N ARG A 11 6.70 4.55 -16.81
CA ARG A 11 5.67 5.40 -17.44
C ARG A 11 4.56 4.58 -18.09
N GLN A 12 4.91 3.45 -18.71
CA GLN A 12 3.92 2.56 -19.32
C GLN A 12 2.87 2.11 -18.30
N LEU A 13 3.31 1.68 -17.11
CA LEU A 13 2.40 1.22 -16.07
C LEU A 13 1.64 2.39 -15.42
N LEU A 14 2.37 3.39 -14.94
CA LEU A 14 1.83 4.42 -14.05
C LEU A 14 1.13 5.57 -14.77
N THR A 15 1.45 5.82 -16.04
CA THR A 15 0.84 6.87 -16.85
C THR A 15 0.00 6.27 -17.96
N ASP A 16 0.59 5.51 -18.88
CA ASP A 16 -0.09 5.11 -20.11
C ASP A 16 -1.27 4.18 -19.81
N ILE A 17 -1.06 3.13 -19.00
CA ILE A 17 -2.10 2.19 -18.59
C ILE A 17 -2.95 2.78 -17.46
N LEU A 18 -2.36 3.06 -16.30
CA LEU A 18 -3.12 3.42 -15.10
C LEU A 18 -3.94 4.71 -15.28
N ARG A 19 -3.37 5.74 -15.94
CA ARG A 19 -4.05 7.03 -16.10
C ARG A 19 -4.67 7.21 -17.48
N GLY A 20 -4.05 6.66 -18.53
CA GLY A 20 -4.56 6.73 -19.89
C GLY A 20 -5.69 5.75 -20.13
N GLU A 21 -5.45 4.46 -19.92
CA GLU A 21 -6.45 3.41 -20.20
C GLU A 21 -7.49 3.25 -19.08
N TRP A 22 -7.07 3.29 -17.81
CA TRP A 22 -7.97 3.05 -16.67
C TRP A 22 -8.58 4.32 -16.07
N ASP A 23 -8.19 5.49 -16.57
CA ASP A 23 -8.67 6.80 -16.12
C ASP A 23 -8.47 7.08 -14.60
N TYR A 24 -7.44 6.48 -13.98
CA TYR A 24 -7.22 6.62 -12.54
C TYR A 24 -6.88 8.07 -12.12
N LYS A 25 -7.68 8.61 -11.21
CA LYS A 25 -7.58 10.02 -10.71
C LYS A 25 -6.95 10.17 -9.33
N GLY A 26 -6.61 9.06 -8.67
CA GLY A 26 -5.97 9.10 -7.36
C GLY A 26 -4.48 9.39 -7.44
N HIS A 27 -3.85 9.43 -6.27
CA HIS A 27 -2.40 9.46 -6.14
C HIS A 27 -1.82 8.03 -6.13
N VAL A 28 -0.55 7.91 -6.47
CA VAL A 28 0.24 6.67 -6.42
C VAL A 28 1.33 6.84 -5.36
N ILE A 29 1.38 5.90 -4.42
CA ILE A 29 2.46 5.80 -3.44
C ILE A 29 3.40 4.67 -3.85
N SER A 30 4.72 4.86 -3.69
CA SER A 30 5.68 3.78 -3.84
C SER A 30 5.58 2.79 -2.68
N ASP A 31 5.94 1.53 -2.94
CA ASP A 31 6.31 0.63 -1.84
C ASP A 31 7.59 1.15 -1.16
N CYS A 32 7.82 0.74 0.08
CA CYS A 32 8.86 1.29 0.93
C CYS A 32 10.25 0.93 0.39
N ASP A 33 11.13 1.93 0.35
CA ASP A 33 12.50 1.85 -0.20
C ASP A 33 12.59 1.52 -1.70
N THR A 34 11.46 1.40 -2.41
CA THR A 34 11.46 1.00 -3.82
C THR A 34 12.09 2.08 -4.71
N ILE A 35 11.97 3.36 -4.36
CA ILE A 35 12.62 4.44 -5.11
C ILE A 35 14.14 4.35 -4.96
N SER A 36 14.66 4.04 -3.78
CA SER A 36 16.09 3.78 -3.58
C SER A 36 16.56 2.60 -4.43
N ALA A 37 15.78 1.50 -4.43
CA ALA A 37 16.08 0.28 -5.15
C ALA A 37 16.22 0.47 -6.67
N ILE A 38 15.54 1.47 -7.27
CA ILE A 38 15.71 1.82 -8.70
C ILE A 38 17.20 1.98 -9.04
N HIS A 39 17.97 2.63 -8.17
CA HIS A 39 19.40 2.80 -8.35
C HIS A 39 20.19 1.64 -7.72
N THR A 40 19.93 1.35 -6.44
CA THR A 40 20.83 0.52 -5.62
C THR A 40 20.74 -0.97 -5.95
N ALA A 41 19.57 -1.46 -6.37
CA ALA A 41 19.34 -2.87 -6.67
C ALA A 41 19.09 -3.13 -8.16
N TYR A 42 18.35 -2.24 -8.83
CA TYR A 42 18.00 -2.40 -10.24
C TYR A 42 18.99 -1.74 -11.19
N HIS A 43 19.90 -0.89 -10.69
CA HIS A 43 20.89 -0.16 -11.49
C HIS A 43 20.28 0.55 -12.72
N TYR A 44 19.04 1.01 -12.58
CA TYR A 44 18.28 1.61 -13.67
C TYR A 44 18.64 3.09 -13.89
N THR A 45 19.06 3.77 -12.83
CA THR A 45 19.55 5.15 -12.87
C THR A 45 20.98 5.25 -12.35
N SER A 46 21.67 6.34 -12.67
CA SER A 46 23.06 6.57 -12.27
C SER A 46 23.20 7.05 -10.84
N SER A 47 22.10 7.49 -10.22
CA SER A 47 22.06 7.94 -8.83
C SER A 47 20.66 7.81 -8.22
N VAL A 48 20.58 7.92 -6.89
CA VAL A 48 19.30 8.01 -6.15
C VAL A 48 18.55 9.30 -6.48
N LEU A 49 19.25 10.39 -6.83
CA LEU A 49 18.64 11.63 -7.31
C LEU A 49 17.87 11.40 -8.62
N GLU A 50 18.51 10.73 -9.58
CA GLU A 50 17.87 10.33 -10.84
C GLU A 50 16.74 9.34 -10.61
N ALA A 51 16.86 8.43 -9.64
CA ALA A 51 15.77 7.51 -9.28
C ALA A 51 14.52 8.26 -8.78
N ALA A 52 14.70 9.24 -7.88
CA ALA A 52 13.60 10.07 -7.39
C ALA A 52 12.93 10.84 -8.53
N ALA A 53 13.72 11.42 -9.43
CA ALA A 53 13.22 12.12 -10.61
C ALA A 53 12.46 11.18 -11.56
N ALA A 54 13.04 10.02 -11.89
CA ALA A 54 12.43 9.03 -12.77
C ALA A 54 11.10 8.51 -12.20
N ALA A 55 11.02 8.28 -10.88
CA ALA A 55 9.80 7.85 -10.23
C ALA A 55 8.69 8.90 -10.30
N LEU A 56 9.02 10.17 -10.02
CA LEU A 56 8.07 11.28 -10.12
C LEU A 56 7.57 11.44 -11.56
N GLN A 57 8.48 11.42 -12.53
CA GLN A 57 8.15 11.56 -13.96
C GLN A 57 7.34 10.38 -14.51
N ALA A 58 7.54 9.17 -13.98
CA ALA A 58 6.75 8.01 -14.36
C ALA A 58 5.29 8.13 -13.90
N GLY A 59 5.03 8.90 -12.85
CA GLY A 59 3.69 9.15 -12.30
C GLY A 59 3.51 8.74 -10.85
N GLY A 60 4.59 8.46 -10.11
CA GLY A 60 4.58 8.32 -8.67
C GLY A 60 4.37 9.68 -8.00
N ASP A 61 3.45 9.74 -7.03
CA ASP A 61 3.05 11.01 -6.41
C ASP A 61 3.54 11.13 -4.96
N LEU A 62 3.76 10.00 -4.27
CA LEU A 62 4.23 9.95 -2.88
C LEU A 62 5.28 8.84 -2.72
N ASN A 63 6.32 9.10 -1.93
CA ASN A 63 7.35 8.12 -1.62
C ASN A 63 7.14 7.54 -0.22
N CYS A 64 7.05 6.21 -0.10
CA CYS A 64 7.35 5.54 1.16
C CYS A 64 8.88 5.45 1.30
N GLY A 65 9.50 6.51 1.82
CA GLY A 65 10.94 6.58 1.96
C GLY A 65 11.47 8.01 1.89
N PRO A 66 12.78 8.21 2.09
CA PRO A 66 13.36 9.54 2.15
C PRO A 66 13.65 10.18 0.78
N GLU A 67 13.65 9.44 -0.32
CA GLU A 67 14.22 9.85 -1.62
C GLU A 67 13.55 11.09 -2.24
N TYR A 68 12.25 11.30 -2.03
CA TYR A 68 11.59 12.54 -2.50
C TYR A 68 12.05 13.82 -1.78
N SER A 69 12.78 13.72 -0.66
CA SER A 69 13.53 14.87 -0.11
C SER A 69 14.59 15.42 -1.06
N LEU A 70 14.97 14.65 -2.10
CA LEU A 70 15.89 15.07 -3.15
C LEU A 70 15.21 15.86 -4.28
N LEU A 71 13.87 15.90 -4.35
CA LEU A 71 13.15 16.60 -5.42
C LEU A 71 13.51 18.10 -5.54
N PRO A 72 13.76 18.86 -4.44
CA PRO A 72 14.27 20.23 -4.56
C PRO A 72 15.61 20.31 -5.29
N LEU A 73 16.50 19.33 -5.11
CA LEU A 73 17.76 19.26 -5.85
C LEU A 73 17.53 18.82 -7.31
N ALA A 74 16.64 17.86 -7.54
CA ALA A 74 16.28 17.40 -8.88
C ALA A 74 15.69 18.56 -9.71
N LEU A 75 14.86 19.40 -9.08
CA LEU A 75 14.27 20.59 -9.69
C LEU A 75 15.35 21.60 -10.08
N ARG A 76 16.28 21.93 -9.17
CA ARG A 76 17.42 22.83 -9.47
C ARG A 76 18.33 22.28 -10.57
N SER A 77 18.40 20.95 -10.69
CA SER A 77 19.22 20.26 -11.69
C SER A 77 18.48 20.05 -13.02
N GLY A 78 17.23 20.52 -13.15
CA GLY A 78 16.42 20.37 -14.36
C GLY A 78 15.93 18.93 -14.63
N LEU A 79 16.06 18.02 -13.67
CA LEU A 79 15.62 16.63 -13.80
C LEU A 79 14.09 16.49 -13.64
N VAL A 80 13.43 17.45 -13.00
CA VAL A 80 11.97 17.51 -12.86
C VAL A 80 11.49 18.94 -13.08
N SER A 81 10.21 19.12 -13.38
CA SER A 81 9.59 20.44 -13.54
C SER A 81 8.76 20.81 -12.31
N PRO A 82 8.54 22.12 -12.03
CA PRO A 82 7.59 22.53 -11.00
C PRO A 82 6.21 21.90 -11.21
N GLN A 83 5.75 21.83 -12.47
CA GLN A 83 4.45 21.26 -12.81
C GLN A 83 4.33 19.77 -12.47
N SER A 84 5.42 19.01 -12.58
CA SER A 84 5.41 17.59 -12.20
C SER A 84 5.23 17.41 -10.69
N ILE A 85 5.84 18.28 -9.88
CA ILE A 85 5.67 18.30 -8.43
C ILE A 85 4.25 18.77 -8.08
N ASP A 86 3.76 19.86 -8.70
CA ASP A 86 2.40 20.37 -8.49
C ASP A 86 1.34 19.32 -8.81
N THR A 87 1.56 18.54 -9.87
CA THR A 87 0.65 17.46 -10.27
C THR A 87 0.59 16.37 -9.20
N ALA A 88 1.75 15.93 -8.69
CA ALA A 88 1.84 14.92 -7.63
C ALA A 88 1.15 15.40 -6.34
N VAL A 89 1.48 16.62 -5.91
CA VAL A 89 0.89 17.23 -4.70
C VAL A 89 -0.61 17.42 -4.87
N SER A 90 -1.09 17.88 -6.03
CA SER A 90 -2.52 18.08 -6.28
C SER A 90 -3.31 16.78 -6.19
N ARG A 91 -2.78 15.67 -6.70
CA ARG A 91 -3.42 14.34 -6.59
C ARG A 91 -3.46 13.85 -5.15
N LEU A 92 -2.37 14.04 -4.40
CA LEU A 92 -2.32 13.70 -2.98
C LEU A 92 -3.33 14.52 -2.18
N LEU A 93 -3.33 15.85 -2.35
CA LEU A 93 -4.26 16.74 -1.67
C LEU A 93 -5.71 16.45 -2.04
N ARG A 94 -6.00 16.11 -3.31
CA ARG A 94 -7.34 15.67 -3.71
C ARG A 94 -7.82 14.49 -2.86
N SER A 95 -6.98 13.48 -2.63
CA SER A 95 -7.34 12.36 -1.76
C SER A 95 -7.63 12.81 -0.33
N ARG A 96 -6.82 13.71 0.24
CA ARG A 96 -7.02 14.23 1.60
C ARG A 96 -8.30 15.08 1.73
N ILE A 97 -8.64 15.85 0.69
CA ILE A 97 -9.90 16.61 0.63
C ILE A 97 -11.09 15.64 0.58
N LEU A 98 -11.02 14.60 -0.25
CA LEU A 98 -12.12 13.63 -0.38
C LEU A 98 -12.39 12.83 0.92
N THR A 99 -11.40 12.70 1.79
CA THR A 99 -11.57 12.05 3.10
C THR A 99 -12.01 13.01 4.20
N GLY A 100 -12.14 14.32 3.93
CA GLY A 100 -12.43 15.35 4.94
C GLY A 100 -11.23 15.71 5.83
N ASP A 101 -10.04 15.17 5.57
CA ASP A 101 -8.84 15.32 6.42
C ASP A 101 -8.31 16.77 6.45
N LEU A 102 -8.68 17.60 5.47
CA LEU A 102 -8.34 19.02 5.44
C LEU A 102 -9.51 19.94 5.82
N ASP A 103 -10.69 19.38 6.06
CA ASP A 103 -11.88 20.17 6.31
C ASP A 103 -11.94 20.64 7.77
N GLN A 104 -12.48 21.84 8.00
CA GLN A 104 -12.53 22.46 9.33
C GLN A 104 -13.92 22.32 9.94
N GLY A 105 -14.02 21.68 11.11
CA GLY A 105 -15.23 21.64 11.95
C GLY A 105 -15.71 20.23 12.32
N PRO A 106 -16.58 20.10 13.33
CA PRO A 106 -16.98 18.82 13.95
C PRO A 106 -17.84 17.91 13.05
N THR A 107 -18.15 18.31 11.81
CA THR A 107 -18.96 17.52 10.86
C THR A 107 -18.27 17.35 9.50
N ALA A 108 -17.01 17.78 9.41
CA ALA A 108 -16.31 17.93 8.15
C ALA A 108 -15.52 16.67 7.76
N ASP A 109 -14.96 15.97 8.76
CA ASP A 109 -14.46 14.60 8.60
C ASP A 109 -15.54 13.61 9.07
N PRO A 110 -16.16 12.83 8.16
CA PRO A 110 -17.20 11.87 8.52
C PRO A 110 -16.70 10.71 9.39
N TYR A 111 -15.39 10.58 9.60
CA TYR A 111 -14.75 9.52 10.36
C TYR A 111 -14.15 10.01 11.70
N ALA A 112 -14.10 11.32 11.96
CA ALA A 112 -13.41 11.88 13.13
C ALA A 112 -14.01 11.45 14.48
N ASP A 113 -15.32 11.19 14.51
CA ASP A 113 -16.04 10.84 15.75
C ASP A 113 -16.11 9.33 16.01
N ILE A 114 -15.42 8.49 15.23
CA ILE A 114 -15.35 7.04 15.48
C ILE A 114 -14.64 6.80 16.82
N PRO A 115 -15.33 6.29 17.85
CA PRO A 115 -14.74 6.16 19.17
C PRO A 115 -13.81 4.95 19.23
N LEU A 116 -12.83 5.01 20.14
CA LEU A 116 -11.91 3.90 20.39
C LEU A 116 -12.63 2.58 20.76
N SER A 117 -13.85 2.66 21.30
CA SER A 117 -14.68 1.48 21.61
C SER A 117 -15.09 0.66 20.38
N VAL A 118 -14.93 1.18 19.16
CA VAL A 118 -15.12 0.43 17.91
C VAL A 118 -13.92 -0.49 17.63
N VAL A 119 -12.72 -0.11 18.07
CA VAL A 119 -11.51 -0.92 17.92
C VAL A 119 -11.65 -2.18 18.76
N ASP A 120 -11.45 -3.33 18.11
CA ASP A 120 -11.67 -4.65 18.72
C ASP A 120 -13.05 -4.79 19.42
N SER A 121 -14.11 -4.23 18.83
CA SER A 121 -15.46 -4.37 19.35
C SER A 121 -15.97 -5.82 19.22
N ALA A 122 -16.98 -6.20 20.02
CA ALA A 122 -17.56 -7.54 19.96
C ALA A 122 -18.06 -7.94 18.55
N PRO A 123 -18.71 -7.05 17.76
CA PRO A 123 -19.03 -7.33 16.37
C PRO A 123 -17.82 -7.60 15.48
N HIS A 124 -16.71 -6.85 15.64
CA HIS A 124 -15.49 -7.07 14.85
C HIS A 124 -14.83 -8.41 15.18
N ARG A 125 -14.78 -8.81 16.46
CA ARG A 125 -14.27 -10.14 16.85
C ARG A 125 -15.14 -11.27 16.32
N ALA A 126 -16.47 -11.12 16.37
CA ALA A 126 -17.38 -12.11 15.81
C ALA A 126 -17.19 -12.28 14.29
N LEU A 127 -16.99 -11.18 13.56
CA LEU A 127 -16.68 -11.22 12.13
C LEU A 127 -15.31 -11.89 11.87
N ALA A 128 -14.28 -11.55 12.65
CA ALA A 128 -12.96 -12.17 12.53
C ALA A 128 -13.00 -13.68 12.78
N GLU A 129 -13.80 -14.13 13.77
CA GLU A 129 -14.02 -15.55 14.03
C GLU A 129 -14.73 -16.24 12.86
N GLN A 130 -15.77 -15.62 12.31
CA GLN A 130 -16.47 -16.14 11.13
C GLN A 130 -15.53 -16.27 9.93
N LEU A 131 -14.76 -15.21 9.60
CA LEU A 131 -13.78 -15.25 8.52
C LEU A 131 -12.74 -16.35 8.75
N SER A 132 -12.30 -16.56 9.99
CA SER A 132 -11.38 -17.65 10.34
C SER A 132 -11.98 -19.02 10.05
N ARG A 133 -13.26 -19.25 10.41
CA ARG A 133 -13.98 -20.51 10.13
C ARG A 133 -14.16 -20.77 8.64
N GLU A 134 -14.42 -19.72 7.85
CA GLU A 134 -14.65 -19.82 6.42
C GLU A 134 -13.36 -19.88 5.58
N SER A 135 -12.22 -19.43 6.13
CA SER A 135 -10.93 -19.41 5.43
C SER A 135 -10.12 -20.71 5.55
N VAL A 136 -10.49 -21.61 6.46
CA VAL A 136 -9.78 -22.88 6.65
C VAL A 136 -10.08 -23.84 5.50
N VAL A 137 -9.03 -24.36 4.87
CA VAL A 137 -9.13 -25.32 3.76
C VAL A 137 -8.77 -26.73 4.24
N LEU A 138 -9.70 -27.67 4.12
CA LEU A 138 -9.43 -29.09 4.35
C LEU A 138 -8.78 -29.71 3.11
N LEU A 139 -7.44 -29.74 3.06
CA LEU A 139 -6.68 -30.24 1.90
C LEU A 139 -6.81 -31.76 1.69
N LYS A 140 -6.97 -32.53 2.77
CA LYS A 140 -7.12 -33.99 2.72
C LYS A 140 -8.03 -34.47 3.84
N ASN A 141 -9.03 -35.29 3.50
CA ASN A 141 -9.87 -35.97 4.48
C ASN A 141 -9.90 -37.48 4.22
N GLY A 142 -9.28 -38.25 5.12
CA GLY A 142 -9.31 -39.72 5.10
C GLY A 142 -10.41 -40.33 5.97
N GLY A 143 -11.43 -39.55 6.34
CA GLY A 143 -12.50 -39.97 7.26
C GLY A 143 -12.26 -39.63 8.74
N GLY A 144 -11.23 -38.82 9.04
CA GLY A 144 -10.90 -38.39 10.41
C GLY A 144 -11.61 -37.11 10.86
N PHE A 145 -12.27 -36.39 9.95
CA PHE A 145 -13.01 -35.17 10.26
C PHE A 145 -14.45 -35.20 9.69
N PRO A 146 -15.44 -34.61 10.39
CA PRO A 146 -15.31 -33.98 11.72
C PRO A 146 -15.00 -34.99 12.83
N LEU A 147 -14.34 -34.52 13.90
CA LEU A 147 -13.98 -35.39 15.03
C LEU A 147 -15.23 -35.96 15.70
N MET A 148 -15.13 -37.17 16.25
CA MET A 148 -16.24 -37.80 16.95
C MET A 148 -16.53 -37.08 18.29
N PRO A 149 -17.82 -36.84 18.66
CA PRO A 149 -18.18 -36.06 19.84
C PRO A 149 -17.71 -36.59 21.19
N ASN A 150 -17.31 -37.87 21.26
CA ASN A 150 -16.95 -38.58 22.50
C ASN A 150 -15.44 -38.84 22.67
N MET A 151 -14.59 -38.11 21.93
CA MET A 151 -13.14 -38.15 22.17
C MET A 151 -12.79 -37.49 23.52
N ALA A 152 -12.22 -38.27 24.44
CA ALA A 152 -11.86 -37.79 25.79
C ALA A 152 -10.53 -37.01 25.84
N THR A 153 -9.67 -37.13 24.84
CA THR A 153 -8.34 -36.51 24.84
C THR A 153 -7.87 -36.22 23.42
N LEU A 154 -7.35 -35.00 23.21
CA LEU A 154 -6.72 -34.56 21.97
C LEU A 154 -5.31 -34.05 22.32
N ALA A 155 -4.30 -34.49 21.58
CA ALA A 155 -2.94 -33.97 21.73
C ALA A 155 -2.70 -32.89 20.67
N ALA A 156 -2.48 -31.64 21.10
CA ALA A 156 -1.98 -30.58 20.23
C ALA A 156 -0.44 -30.61 20.25
N LYS A 157 0.18 -30.68 19.07
CA LYS A 157 1.65 -30.69 18.92
C LYS A 157 2.05 -29.82 17.73
N GLY A 158 3.18 -29.15 17.84
CA GLY A 158 3.76 -28.33 16.77
C GLY A 158 4.01 -26.89 17.23
N ALA A 159 4.87 -26.19 16.50
CA ALA A 159 5.33 -24.84 16.88
C ALA A 159 4.22 -23.77 16.88
N ALA A 160 3.09 -24.03 16.21
CA ALA A 160 1.94 -23.12 16.17
C ALA A 160 0.82 -23.52 17.15
N ALA A 161 1.01 -24.55 17.98
CA ALA A 161 -0.02 -25.03 18.91
C ALA A 161 -0.19 -24.11 20.14
N GLU A 162 0.85 -23.35 20.49
CA GLU A 162 0.85 -22.34 21.53
C GLU A 162 1.39 -21.05 20.90
N MET A 163 0.53 -20.05 20.75
CA MET A 163 0.94 -18.68 20.42
C MET A 163 0.46 -17.81 21.57
N GLU A 164 1.40 -17.33 22.39
CA GLU A 164 1.15 -16.28 23.41
C GLU A 164 0.86 -14.93 22.77
#